data_AF-A0A933HVW7-F1
#
_entry.id   AF-A0A933HVW7-F1
#
_cell.length_a   1.000
_cell.length_b   1.000
_cell.length_c   1.000
_cell.angle_alpha   90.00
_cell.angle_beta   90.00
_cell.angle_gamma   90.00
#
_symmetry.space_group_name_H-M   'P 1'
#
loop_
_entity.id
_entity.type
_entity.pdbx_description
1 polymer ?
#
loop_
_entity_poly.entity_id
_entity_poly.type
_entity_poly.pdbx_seq_one_letter_code
_entity_poly.pdbx_strand_id
1 'polypeptide(L)'
;MVAWQTKTLGDICDEVDGIIQTGPFGSQLHESDYSSDGIPVVMPKDIVEGRIVTDSVARIGEDHVERLARHKLAPGDIVYGRRGDIGRQALIREGQAGWLCGTGCLRLSLGEKVIEPLYLHYYLRQEAVIKWIANQAIGATLPNLNTSILRSVPVKVPPLPIQRRIASILSAYDDLIDYNLRRIKILEEMARSLYREWFVEFRFPGHAKVPRIASAIGPIPKGWEARPLEALMIAQIGGGWGKEAPEDDHSEAAWVIRGTDIPDGRRCQVSDVPYRYHTVSNLRSRRLERGDIIFEVSGGSKGQPVGRALFVSTQLLLAFGGESVICASFCKRISPDREKYGSELLYLIVSGRL
;
A
#
# COMPACT_ATOMS: atom_id res chain seq x y z
N MET A 1 29.71 27.25 12.25
CA MET A 1 28.72 26.16 12.37
C MET A 1 27.61 26.66 13.29
N VAL A 2 26.34 26.59 12.86
CA VAL A 2 25.23 26.92 13.76
C VAL A 2 25.14 25.79 14.79
N ALA A 3 25.37 26.08 16.06
CA ALA A 3 25.28 25.09 17.12
C ALA A 3 23.81 24.67 17.31
N TRP A 4 23.54 23.38 17.32
CA TRP A 4 22.22 22.84 17.61
C TRP A 4 22.15 22.57 19.10
N GLN A 5 21.15 23.14 19.79
CA GLN A 5 20.91 22.84 21.19
C GLN A 5 20.28 21.45 21.30
N THR A 6 20.58 20.71 22.36
CA THR A 6 19.88 19.47 22.68
C THR A 6 19.03 19.72 23.92
N LYS A 7 17.73 19.44 23.82
CA LYS A 7 16.76 19.54 24.92
C LYS A 7 15.94 18.25 24.98
N THR A 8 15.37 17.91 26.13
CA THR A 8 14.38 16.84 26.16
C THR A 8 13.02 17.35 25.66
N LEU A 9 12.14 16.45 25.21
CA LEU A 9 10.75 16.82 24.90
C LEU A 9 10.04 17.43 26.11
N GLY A 10 10.37 16.98 27.32
CA GLY A 10 9.87 17.53 28.57
C GLY A 10 10.29 18.99 28.75
N ASP A 11 11.58 19.31 28.58
CA ASP A 11 12.07 20.69 28.67
C ASP A 11 11.40 21.59 27.65
N ILE A 12 11.22 21.10 26.41
CA ILE A 12 10.54 21.86 25.35
C ILE A 12 9.08 22.11 25.71
N CYS A 13 8.38 21.13 26.29
CA CYS A 13 7.01 21.32 26.76
C CYS A 13 6.95 22.35 27.88
N ASP A 14 7.84 22.25 28.87
CA ASP A 14 7.81 23.09 30.07
C ASP A 14 8.13 24.57 29.74
N GLU A 15 8.90 24.83 28.66
CA GLU A 15 9.16 26.19 28.16
C GLU A 15 7.95 26.90 27.54
N VAL A 16 6.92 26.15 27.11
CA VAL A 16 5.78 26.67 26.33
C VAL A 16 4.43 26.26 26.89
N ASP A 17 4.40 25.81 28.15
CA ASP A 17 3.23 25.20 28.78
C ASP A 17 2.59 24.09 27.91
N GLY A 18 3.44 23.34 27.20
CA GLY A 18 3.07 22.21 26.37
C GLY A 18 2.65 21.00 27.19
N ILE A 19 1.92 20.09 26.56
CA ILE A 19 1.28 18.95 27.23
C ILE A 19 1.67 17.66 26.53
N ILE A 20 2.16 16.69 27.32
CA ILE A 20 2.21 15.27 26.95
C ILE A 20 1.22 14.52 27.83
N GLN A 21 0.13 14.04 27.21
CA GLN A 21 -0.94 13.36 27.95
C GLN A 21 -1.39 12.08 27.26
N THR A 22 -1.84 11.11 28.05
CA THR A 22 -2.54 9.93 27.53
C THR A 22 -3.95 10.30 27.09
N GLY A 23 -4.42 9.69 26.00
CA GLY A 23 -5.84 9.72 25.64
C GLY A 23 -6.75 9.14 26.73
N PRO A 24 -8.07 9.22 26.57
CA PRO A 24 -9.04 8.82 27.58
C PRO A 24 -8.91 7.33 27.87
N PHE A 25 -8.80 6.94 29.14
CA PHE A 25 -8.67 5.55 29.58
C PHE A 25 -9.63 5.23 30.72
N GLY A 26 -9.91 3.94 30.91
CA GLY A 26 -10.83 3.47 31.94
C GLY A 26 -12.27 3.92 31.65
N SER A 27 -12.96 4.43 32.67
CA SER A 27 -14.36 4.89 32.58
C SER A 27 -14.56 6.21 31.84
N GLN A 28 -13.50 6.77 31.23
CA GLN A 28 -13.64 8.02 30.47
C GLN A 28 -14.31 7.82 29.12
N LEU A 29 -14.14 6.66 28.48
CA LEU A 29 -14.72 6.36 27.17
C LEU A 29 -15.11 4.89 27.10
N HIS A 30 -16.40 4.61 27.00
CA HIS A 30 -16.96 3.27 26.97
C HIS A 30 -17.25 2.79 25.54
N GLU A 31 -17.36 1.47 25.35
CA GLU A 31 -17.69 0.91 24.03
C GLU A 31 -19.03 1.42 23.49
N SER A 32 -20.01 1.63 24.37
CA SER A 32 -21.31 2.22 24.06
C SER A 32 -21.28 3.69 23.65
N ASP A 33 -20.17 4.39 23.88
CA ASP A 33 -20.01 5.80 23.47
C ASP A 33 -19.69 5.91 21.97
N TYR A 34 -19.28 4.80 21.32
CA TYR A 34 -18.93 4.79 19.91
C TYR A 34 -20.16 4.74 19.00
N SER A 35 -20.09 5.51 17.92
CA SER A 35 -21.14 5.63 16.90
C SER A 35 -20.58 5.39 15.49
N SER A 36 -21.47 5.14 14.54
CA SER A 36 -21.13 5.02 13.12
C SER A 36 -20.84 6.38 12.45
N ASP A 37 -21.42 7.46 12.98
CA ASP A 37 -21.11 8.84 12.60
C ASP A 37 -20.43 9.61 13.74
N GLY A 38 -20.05 10.87 13.48
CA GLY A 38 -19.54 11.77 14.50
C GLY A 38 -18.05 12.08 14.34
N ILE A 39 -17.45 12.54 15.43
CA ILE A 39 -16.09 13.06 15.44
C ILE A 39 -15.09 11.89 15.59
N PRO A 40 -14.04 11.81 14.75
CA PRO A 40 -13.05 10.74 14.83
C PRO A 40 -12.30 10.66 16.16
N VAL A 41 -12.07 9.43 16.62
CA VAL A 41 -11.20 9.07 17.75
C VAL A 41 -9.98 8.33 17.20
N VAL A 42 -8.82 8.98 17.24
CA VAL A 42 -7.58 8.50 16.61
C VAL A 42 -6.91 7.43 17.47
N MET A 43 -6.85 6.20 16.98
CA MET A 43 -6.18 5.07 17.63
C MET A 43 -4.89 4.69 16.88
N PRO A 44 -3.97 3.91 17.49
CA PRO A 44 -2.70 3.55 16.84
C PRO A 44 -2.86 2.79 15.53
N LYS A 45 -3.97 2.09 15.32
CA LYS A 45 -4.29 1.38 14.06
C LYS A 45 -4.58 2.34 12.90
N ASP A 46 -5.04 3.56 13.20
CA ASP A 46 -5.44 4.56 12.22
C ASP A 46 -4.23 5.39 11.75
N ILE A 47 -3.09 5.25 12.43
CA ILE A 47 -1.85 5.94 12.08
C ILE A 47 -1.04 5.06 11.13
N VAL A 48 -0.88 5.52 9.89
CA VAL A 48 -0.15 4.84 8.82
C VAL A 48 0.80 5.84 8.17
N GLU A 49 2.10 5.52 8.14
CA GLU A 49 3.13 6.33 7.46
C GLU A 49 3.14 7.83 7.81
N GLY A 50 2.84 8.19 9.05
CA GLY A 50 2.81 9.60 9.48
C GLY A 50 1.48 10.33 9.23
N ARG A 51 0.46 9.61 8.77
CA ARG A 51 -0.88 10.14 8.44
C ARG A 51 -1.96 9.40 9.23
N ILE A 52 -3.12 10.05 9.37
CA ILE A 52 -4.32 9.41 9.92
C ILE A 52 -5.21 8.96 8.76
N VAL A 53 -5.45 7.65 8.69
CA VAL A 53 -6.36 7.00 7.75
C VAL A 53 -7.75 6.93 8.41
N THR A 54 -8.78 7.31 7.66
CA THR A 54 -10.14 7.49 8.23
C THR A 54 -11.13 6.39 7.83
N ASP A 55 -10.71 5.44 7.00
CA ASP A 55 -11.60 4.42 6.42
C ASP A 55 -12.33 3.57 7.48
N SER A 56 -11.67 3.31 8.62
CA SER A 56 -12.22 2.53 9.75
C SER A 56 -12.05 3.20 11.10
N VAL A 57 -11.90 4.53 11.11
CA VAL A 57 -11.68 5.29 12.35
C VAL A 57 -12.93 5.24 13.22
N ALA A 58 -12.76 5.00 14.52
CA ALA A 58 -13.87 5.04 15.46
C ALA A 58 -14.39 6.48 15.60
N ARG A 59 -15.68 6.65 15.88
CA ARG A 59 -16.32 7.96 16.01
C ARG A 59 -17.17 8.03 17.26
N ILE A 60 -17.36 9.24 17.77
CA ILE A 60 -18.23 9.53 18.92
C ILE A 60 -19.04 10.80 18.66
N GLY A 61 -20.18 10.93 19.35
CA GLY A 61 -21.02 12.12 19.32
C GLY A 61 -20.33 13.37 19.86
N GLU A 62 -20.84 14.54 19.48
CA GLU A 62 -20.29 15.85 19.88
C GLU A 62 -20.38 16.06 21.40
N ASP A 63 -21.42 15.56 22.05
CA ASP A 63 -21.61 15.57 23.50
C ASP A 63 -20.46 14.85 24.24
N HIS A 64 -20.01 13.70 23.71
CA HIS A 64 -18.88 12.96 24.25
C HIS A 64 -17.55 13.67 24.01
N VAL A 65 -17.40 14.35 22.86
CA VAL A 65 -16.20 15.17 22.58
C VAL A 65 -16.08 16.34 23.55
N GLU A 66 -17.19 17.03 23.83
CA GLU A 66 -17.19 18.15 24.79
C GLU A 66 -16.91 17.65 26.22
N ARG A 67 -17.49 16.52 26.62
CA ARG A 67 -17.15 15.85 27.90
C ARG A 67 -15.66 15.49 27.99
N LEU A 68 -15.03 15.17 26.86
CA LEU A 68 -13.63 14.78 26.74
C LEU A 68 -12.76 15.90 26.17
N ALA A 69 -13.14 17.18 26.33
CA ALA A 69 -12.49 18.33 25.69
C ALA A 69 -10.97 18.38 25.89
N ARG A 70 -10.47 17.93 27.05
CA ARG A 70 -9.03 17.81 27.34
C ARG A 70 -8.25 16.95 26.32
N HIS A 71 -8.91 16.00 25.66
CA HIS A 71 -8.32 15.08 24.69
C HIS A 71 -8.52 15.54 23.23
N LYS A 72 -9.20 16.67 23.01
CA LYS A 72 -9.37 17.25 21.66
C LYS A 72 -8.03 17.63 21.07
N LEU A 73 -7.84 17.28 19.81
CA LEU A 73 -6.64 17.52 19.03
C LEU A 73 -6.72 18.88 18.36
N ALA A 74 -5.61 19.59 18.37
CA ALA A 74 -5.43 20.86 17.66
C ALA A 74 -4.40 20.69 16.54
N PRO A 75 -4.50 21.49 15.46
CA PRO A 75 -3.45 21.53 14.43
C PRO A 75 -2.08 21.80 15.05
N GLY A 76 -1.08 21.02 14.63
CA GLY A 76 0.26 21.06 15.22
C GLY A 76 0.49 20.06 16.36
N ASP A 77 -0.56 19.46 16.92
CA ASP A 77 -0.40 18.35 17.86
C ASP A 77 0.22 17.14 17.15
N ILE A 78 0.98 16.34 17.89
CA ILE A 78 1.47 15.04 17.45
C ILE A 78 0.77 13.96 18.28
N VAL A 79 0.07 13.06 17.60
CA VAL A 79 -0.49 11.86 18.22
C VAL A 79 0.50 10.73 18.07
N TYR A 80 0.83 10.07 19.17
CA TYR A 80 1.86 9.04 19.25
C TYR A 80 1.26 7.74 19.79
N GLY A 81 1.54 6.62 19.14
CA GLY A 81 1.09 5.30 19.54
C GLY A 81 1.69 4.90 20.88
N ARG A 82 0.84 4.51 21.83
CA ARG A 82 1.26 4.13 23.17
C ARG A 82 1.54 2.63 23.29
N ARG A 83 0.72 1.81 22.63
CA ARG A 83 0.71 0.36 22.74
C ARG A 83 0.97 -0.28 21.38
N GLY A 84 1.87 -1.25 21.33
CA GLY A 84 2.22 -1.96 20.11
C GLY A 84 3.40 -1.31 19.39
N ASP A 85 3.20 -0.90 18.15
CA ASP A 85 4.24 -0.33 17.30
C ASP A 85 4.63 1.09 17.75
N ILE A 86 5.78 1.17 18.41
CA ILE A 86 6.33 2.37 19.06
C ILE A 86 6.66 3.47 18.04
N GLY A 87 6.78 3.17 16.75
CA GLY A 87 7.09 4.19 15.73
C GLY A 87 5.88 4.98 15.23
N ARG A 88 4.66 4.55 15.56
CA ARG A 88 3.45 5.14 14.97
C ARG A 88 3.15 6.49 15.55
N GLN A 89 3.25 7.51 14.71
CA GLN A 89 2.85 8.86 15.07
C GLN A 89 2.33 9.65 13.88
N ALA A 90 1.49 10.64 14.11
CA ALA A 90 0.95 11.53 13.09
C ALA A 90 0.88 12.97 13.59
N LEU A 91 1.20 13.91 12.71
CA LEU A 91 0.95 15.33 12.92
C LEU A 91 -0.51 15.66 12.59
N ILE A 92 -1.18 16.37 13.48
CA ILE A 92 -2.55 16.85 13.30
C ILE A 92 -2.56 18.08 12.39
N ARG A 93 -3.38 18.01 11.34
CA ARG A 93 -3.57 19.05 10.32
C ARG A 93 -4.89 19.80 10.54
N GLU A 94 -5.08 20.92 9.85
CA GLU A 94 -6.28 21.78 9.96
C GLU A 94 -7.61 21.01 9.82
N GLY A 95 -7.72 20.11 8.85
CA GLY A 95 -8.94 19.30 8.65
C GLY A 95 -9.22 18.25 9.75
N GLN A 96 -8.34 18.15 10.75
CA GLN A 96 -8.42 17.22 11.88
C GLN A 96 -8.59 17.95 13.21
N ALA A 97 -8.77 19.27 13.18
CA ALA A 97 -9.05 20.06 14.36
C ALA A 97 -10.32 19.56 15.06
N GLY A 98 -10.25 19.41 16.38
CA GLY A 98 -11.36 18.96 17.21
C GLY A 98 -11.56 17.44 17.26
N TRP A 99 -10.77 16.65 16.52
CA TRP A 99 -10.77 15.18 16.66
C TRP A 99 -10.29 14.76 18.05
N LEU A 100 -10.55 13.52 18.46
CA LEU A 100 -10.15 13.06 19.79
C LEU A 100 -8.89 12.20 19.75
N CYS A 101 -7.95 12.43 20.67
CA CYS A 101 -6.87 11.48 20.95
C CYS A 101 -7.47 10.22 21.58
N GLY A 102 -7.24 9.04 21.00
CA GLY A 102 -7.79 7.78 21.50
C GLY A 102 -7.00 7.15 22.65
N THR A 103 -7.62 6.16 23.32
CA THR A 103 -7.08 5.46 24.50
C THR A 103 -5.71 4.81 24.29
N GLY A 104 -5.43 4.39 23.06
CA GLY A 104 -4.16 3.78 22.67
C GLY A 104 -3.04 4.77 22.37
N CYS A 105 -3.27 6.07 22.52
CA CYS A 105 -2.36 7.13 22.07
C CYS A 105 -1.91 8.06 23.21
N LEU A 106 -0.82 8.76 22.95
CA LEU A 106 -0.36 9.94 23.65
C LEU A 106 -0.57 11.14 22.73
N ARG A 107 -1.03 12.25 23.30
CA ARG A 107 -1.08 13.55 22.64
C ARG A 107 0.11 14.38 23.13
N LEU A 108 0.94 14.83 22.19
CA LEU A 108 1.96 15.84 22.38
C LEU A 108 1.45 17.14 21.76
N SER A 109 1.20 18.14 22.59
CA SER A 109 0.78 19.47 22.18
C SER A 109 1.82 20.47 22.61
N LEU A 110 2.33 21.25 21.67
CA LEU A 110 3.30 22.30 21.93
C LEU A 110 2.61 23.62 21.61
N GLY A 111 2.49 24.50 22.61
CA GLY A 111 1.78 25.78 22.51
C GLY A 111 2.49 26.78 21.59
N GLU A 112 2.93 27.91 22.12
CA GLU A 112 3.66 28.90 21.32
C GLU A 112 5.02 28.37 20.83
N LYS A 113 5.42 28.82 19.63
CA LYS A 113 6.31 28.12 18.70
C LYS A 113 7.81 28.18 19.06
N VAL A 114 8.23 27.54 20.15
CA VAL A 114 9.67 27.28 20.42
C VAL A 114 10.25 26.25 19.47
N ILE A 115 9.41 25.34 18.96
CA ILE A 115 9.77 24.36 17.92
C ILE A 115 8.69 24.30 16.85
N GLU A 116 9.10 24.12 15.60
CA GLU A 116 8.20 23.90 14.47
C GLU A 116 7.61 22.48 14.55
N PRO A 117 6.28 22.31 14.70
CA PRO A 117 5.67 21.00 14.89
C PRO A 117 5.99 19.99 13.79
N LEU A 118 6.06 20.45 12.54
CA LEU A 118 6.36 19.59 11.41
C LEU A 118 7.83 19.14 11.41
N TYR A 119 8.75 20.00 11.85
CA TYR A 119 10.14 19.61 12.09
C TYR A 119 10.20 18.52 13.17
N LEU A 120 9.50 18.71 14.28
CA LEU A 120 9.49 17.75 15.37
C LEU A 120 8.87 16.41 14.94
N HIS A 121 7.78 16.45 14.17
CA HIS A 121 7.19 15.26 13.58
C HIS A 121 8.23 14.46 12.79
N TYR A 122 8.96 15.10 11.86
CA TYR A 122 10.04 14.44 11.12
C TYR A 122 11.17 13.96 12.00
N TYR A 123 11.55 14.73 13.03
CA TYR A 123 12.60 14.35 13.97
C TYR A 123 12.24 13.04 14.70
N LEU A 124 11.02 12.97 15.22
CA LEU A 124 10.51 11.81 15.95
C LEU A 124 10.28 10.57 15.07
N ARG A 125 10.24 10.71 13.74
CA ARG A 125 10.15 9.60 12.78
C ARG A 125 11.50 8.97 12.42
N GLN A 126 12.62 9.56 12.86
CA GLN A 126 13.93 9.00 12.56
C GLN A 126 14.08 7.63 13.23
N GLU A 127 14.62 6.66 12.48
CA GLU A 127 14.83 5.29 12.97
C GLU A 127 15.65 5.27 14.27
N ALA A 128 16.66 6.14 14.39
CA ALA A 128 17.45 6.26 15.61
C ALA A 128 16.63 6.72 16.82
N VAL A 129 15.67 7.64 16.62
CA VAL A 129 14.79 8.13 17.69
C VAL A 129 13.76 7.06 18.06
N ILE A 130 13.16 6.40 17.08
CA ILE A 130 12.23 5.29 17.31
C ILE A 130 12.94 4.16 18.09
N LYS A 131 14.16 3.78 17.70
CA LYS A 131 14.98 2.79 18.42
C LYS A 131 15.31 3.23 19.85
N TRP A 132 15.64 4.52 20.03
CA TRP A 132 15.88 5.07 21.36
C TRP A 132 14.65 4.93 22.26
N ILE A 133 13.46 5.31 21.76
CA ILE A 133 12.19 5.17 22.49
C ILE A 133 11.89 3.69 22.77
N ALA A 134 12.11 2.82 21.78
CA ALA A 134 11.87 1.39 21.90
C ALA A 134 12.70 0.73 22.99
N ASN A 135 13.96 1.13 23.13
CA ASN A 135 14.86 0.62 24.19
C ASN A 135 14.47 1.09 25.60
N GLN A 136 13.71 2.19 25.71
CA GLN A 136 13.21 2.73 26.97
C GLN A 136 11.80 2.22 27.31
N ALA A 137 11.11 1.62 26.33
CA ALA A 137 9.74 1.15 26.50
C ALA A 137 9.68 -0.05 27.46
N ILE A 138 8.63 -0.07 28.29
CA ILE A 138 8.46 -1.06 29.34
C ILE A 138 7.60 -2.22 28.82
N GLY A 139 8.01 -3.46 29.10
CA GLY A 139 7.26 -4.68 28.79
C GLY A 139 7.93 -5.53 27.71
N ALA A 140 8.27 -6.78 28.04
CA ALA A 140 9.00 -7.68 27.16
C ALA A 140 8.19 -8.20 25.95
N THR A 141 6.86 -8.24 26.07
CA THR A 141 5.97 -8.84 25.05
C THR A 141 5.17 -7.81 24.27
N LEU A 142 4.80 -6.69 24.90
CA LEU A 142 4.13 -5.56 24.26
C LEU A 142 4.70 -4.26 24.83
N PRO A 143 5.60 -3.58 24.09
CA PRO A 143 6.18 -2.34 24.55
C PRO A 143 5.08 -1.30 24.81
N ASN A 144 5.12 -0.68 25.99
CA ASN A 144 4.20 0.37 26.38
C ASN A 144 4.97 1.66 26.59
N LEU A 145 4.67 2.66 25.76
CA LEU A 145 5.17 4.01 25.92
C LEU A 145 4.35 4.71 27.02
N ASN A 146 5.00 5.52 27.86
CA ASN A 146 4.32 6.35 28.84
C ASN A 146 4.76 7.81 28.67
N THR A 147 4.10 8.71 29.40
CA THR A 147 4.38 10.14 29.31
C THR A 147 5.81 10.47 29.75
N SER A 148 6.36 9.78 30.77
CA SER A 148 7.72 10.03 31.25
C SER A 148 8.81 9.65 30.23
N ILE A 149 8.63 8.54 29.52
CA ILE A 149 9.55 8.11 28.45
C ILE A 149 9.49 9.09 27.26
N LEU A 150 8.28 9.49 26.86
CA LEU A 150 8.16 10.46 25.76
C LEU A 150 8.76 11.81 26.16
N ARG A 151 8.59 12.25 27.41
CA ARG A 151 9.23 13.48 27.93
C ARG A 151 10.76 13.39 27.95
N SER A 152 11.37 12.22 28.13
CA SER A 152 12.83 12.09 28.19
C SER A 152 13.51 12.02 26.82
N VAL A 153 12.76 12.01 25.70
CA VAL A 153 13.33 11.95 24.35
C VAL A 153 14.24 13.14 24.08
N PRO A 154 15.53 12.92 23.73
CA PRO A 154 16.44 14.00 23.38
C PRO A 154 16.17 14.51 21.96
N VAL A 155 15.92 15.80 21.85
CA VAL A 155 15.61 16.51 20.60
C VAL A 155 16.70 17.54 20.31
N LYS A 156 17.22 17.52 19.08
CA LYS A 156 18.06 18.60 18.59
C LYS A 156 17.19 19.75 18.12
N VAL A 157 17.45 20.95 18.61
CA VAL A 157 16.65 22.16 18.37
C VAL A 157 17.54 23.19 17.65
N PRO A 158 17.66 23.14 16.32
CA PRO A 158 18.32 24.20 15.56
C PRO A 158 17.47 25.49 15.59
N PRO A 159 18.00 26.66 15.20
CA PRO A 159 17.20 27.88 15.06
C PRO A 159 15.94 27.68 14.20
N LEU A 160 14.83 28.34 14.58
CA LEU A 160 13.54 28.24 13.89
C LEU A 160 13.59 28.37 12.36
N PRO A 161 14.39 29.28 11.75
CA PRO A 161 14.51 29.34 10.29
C PRO A 161 15.02 28.04 9.66
N ILE A 162 15.93 27.33 10.34
CA ILE A 162 16.45 26.04 9.88
C ILE A 162 15.39 24.95 10.05
N GLN A 163 14.69 24.93 11.19
CA GLN A 163 13.59 23.98 11.41
C GLN A 163 12.52 24.09 10.33
N ARG A 164 12.06 25.31 10.05
CA ARG A 164 11.05 25.60 9.00
C ARG A 164 11.53 25.19 7.61
N ARG A 165 12.81 25.44 7.30
CA ARG A 165 13.40 25.02 6.01
C ARG A 165 13.48 23.51 5.86
N ILE A 166 13.86 22.79 6.91
CA ILE A 166 13.86 21.32 6.90
C ILE A 166 12.43 20.80 6.71
N ALA A 167 11.50 21.31 7.51
CA ALA A 167 10.09 20.95 7.44
C ALA A 167 9.49 21.23 6.06
N SER A 168 9.79 22.37 5.44
CA SER A 168 9.26 22.73 4.11
C SER A 168 9.78 21.82 3.01
N ILE A 169 11.05 21.40 3.06
CA ILE A 169 11.63 20.50 2.05
C ILE A 169 11.01 19.12 2.17
N LEU A 170 10.95 18.56 3.38
CA LEU A 170 10.42 17.21 3.60
C LEU A 170 8.92 17.13 3.31
N SER A 171 8.15 18.16 3.70
CA SER A 171 6.71 18.20 3.43
C SER A 171 6.37 18.32 1.95
N ALA A 172 7.17 19.04 1.17
CA ALA A 172 6.97 19.09 -0.28
C ALA A 172 7.08 17.70 -0.94
N TYR A 173 7.99 16.84 -0.46
CA TYR A 173 8.09 15.46 -0.94
C TYR A 173 6.92 14.60 -0.49
N ASP A 174 6.53 14.70 0.78
CA ASP A 174 5.38 13.97 1.30
C ASP A 174 4.08 14.35 0.58
N ASP A 175 3.87 15.64 0.31
CA ASP A 175 2.68 16.12 -0.41
C ASP A 175 2.68 15.61 -1.86
N LEU A 176 3.86 15.51 -2.50
CA LEU A 176 3.99 14.91 -3.83
C LEU A 176 3.69 13.40 -3.81
N ILE A 177 4.12 12.68 -2.77
CA ILE A 177 3.79 11.26 -2.58
C ILE A 177 2.28 11.10 -2.39
N ASP A 178 1.68 11.85 -1.48
CA ASP A 178 0.24 11.84 -1.18
C ASP A 178 -0.57 12.14 -2.46
N TYR A 179 -0.16 13.12 -3.26
CA TYR A 179 -0.81 13.46 -4.53
C TYR A 179 -0.73 12.33 -5.56
N ASN A 180 0.45 11.71 -5.72
CA ASN A 180 0.61 10.62 -6.68
C ASN A 180 -0.15 9.36 -6.26
N LEU A 181 -0.19 9.02 -4.97
CA LEU A 181 -0.99 7.90 -4.46
C LEU A 181 -2.49 8.12 -4.73
N ARG A 182 -3.00 9.33 -4.51
CA ARG A 182 -4.40 9.68 -4.86
C ARG A 182 -4.67 9.56 -6.36
N ARG A 183 -3.74 10.03 -7.21
CA ARG A 183 -3.85 9.89 -8.66
C ARG A 183 -3.88 8.42 -9.09
N ILE A 184 -3.02 7.58 -8.52
CA ILE A 184 -3.00 6.14 -8.79
C ILE A 184 -4.37 5.54 -8.44
N LYS A 185 -4.89 5.82 -7.23
CA LYS A 185 -6.20 5.32 -6.81
C LYS A 185 -7.34 5.73 -7.76
N ILE A 186 -7.41 7.01 -8.13
CA ILE A 186 -8.43 7.51 -9.06
C ILE A 186 -8.29 6.85 -10.44
N LEU A 187 -7.08 6.71 -10.96
CA LEU A 187 -6.84 6.06 -12.25
C LEU A 187 -7.23 4.58 -12.23
N GLU A 188 -6.96 3.88 -11.13
CA GLU A 188 -7.40 2.48 -10.93
C GLU A 188 -8.92 2.37 -10.87
N GLU A 189 -9.60 3.26 -10.12
CA GLU A 189 -11.06 3.32 -10.05
C GLU A 189 -11.69 3.62 -11.42
N MET A 190 -11.13 4.58 -12.16
CA MET A 190 -11.56 4.90 -13.53
C MET A 190 -11.37 3.70 -14.47
N ALA A 191 -10.22 3.04 -14.40
CA ALA A 191 -9.93 1.88 -15.24
C ALA A 191 -10.88 0.72 -14.95
N ARG A 192 -11.17 0.44 -13.67
CA ARG A 192 -12.18 -0.54 -13.25
C ARG A 192 -13.56 -0.19 -13.75
N SER A 193 -13.96 1.07 -13.62
CA SER A 193 -15.26 1.55 -14.09
C SER A 193 -15.38 1.38 -15.61
N LEU A 194 -14.36 1.78 -16.37
CA LEU A 194 -14.35 1.61 -17.84
C LEU A 194 -14.43 0.14 -18.24
N TYR A 195 -13.71 -0.74 -17.54
CA TYR A 195 -13.79 -2.18 -17.81
C TYR A 195 -15.20 -2.71 -17.61
N ARG A 196 -15.83 -2.38 -16.47
CA ARG A 196 -17.20 -2.79 -16.19
C ARG A 196 -18.15 -2.25 -17.24
N GLU A 197 -18.07 -0.96 -17.56
CA GLU A 197 -18.91 -0.35 -18.58
C GLU A 197 -18.75 -1.05 -19.93
N TRP A 198 -17.52 -1.33 -20.37
CA TRP A 198 -17.28 -1.78 -21.75
C TRP A 198 -17.40 -3.29 -21.94
N PHE A 199 -16.99 -4.10 -20.96
CA PHE A 199 -16.87 -5.55 -21.11
C PHE A 199 -17.88 -6.36 -20.29
N VAL A 200 -18.53 -5.75 -19.29
CA VAL A 200 -19.59 -6.39 -18.52
C VAL A 200 -20.94 -5.83 -18.92
N GLU A 201 -21.06 -4.51 -18.93
CA GLU A 201 -22.29 -3.82 -19.28
C GLU A 201 -22.41 -3.53 -20.78
N PHE A 202 -21.37 -3.81 -21.59
CA PHE A 202 -21.33 -3.56 -23.03
C PHE A 202 -21.72 -2.12 -23.47
N ARG A 203 -21.46 -1.13 -22.62
CA ARG A 203 -21.65 0.31 -22.82
C ARG A 203 -20.38 1.00 -23.33
N PHE A 204 -19.71 0.39 -24.31
CA PHE A 204 -18.54 0.97 -24.98
C PHE A 204 -18.91 2.16 -25.90
N PRO A 205 -17.97 3.02 -26.31
CA PRO A 205 -18.26 4.14 -27.21
C PRO A 205 -18.97 3.69 -28.49
N GLY A 206 -20.17 4.23 -28.75
CA GLY A 206 -20.99 3.87 -29.92
C GLY A 206 -21.98 2.70 -29.72
N HIS A 207 -22.01 2.07 -28.52
CA HIS A 207 -22.89 0.93 -28.23
C HIS A 207 -24.38 1.20 -28.45
N ALA A 208 -24.85 2.45 -28.35
CA ALA A 208 -26.26 2.80 -28.49
C ALA A 208 -26.85 2.39 -29.85
N LYS A 209 -26.03 2.25 -30.89
CA LYS A 209 -26.43 1.80 -32.24
C LYS A 209 -26.30 0.30 -32.43
N VAL A 210 -25.80 -0.43 -31.45
CA VAL A 210 -25.51 -1.87 -31.53
C VAL A 210 -26.52 -2.61 -30.65
N PRO A 211 -27.50 -3.32 -31.24
CA PRO A 211 -28.46 -4.08 -30.46
C PRO A 211 -27.78 -5.25 -29.75
N ARG A 212 -28.35 -5.72 -28.64
CA ARG A 212 -27.88 -6.95 -27.97
C ARG A 212 -28.60 -8.17 -28.52
N ILE A 213 -27.87 -9.28 -28.60
CA ILE A 213 -28.36 -10.60 -29.01
C ILE A 213 -28.08 -11.61 -27.90
N ALA A 214 -28.91 -12.65 -27.79
CA ALA A 214 -28.69 -13.72 -26.82
C ALA A 214 -27.41 -14.52 -27.15
N SER A 215 -26.69 -14.95 -26.11
CA SER A 215 -25.53 -15.84 -26.23
C SER A 215 -25.39 -16.74 -25.00
N ALA A 216 -24.43 -17.65 -25.02
CA ALA A 216 -24.13 -18.55 -23.90
C ALA A 216 -23.69 -17.82 -22.61
N ILE A 217 -23.24 -16.56 -22.70
CA ILE A 217 -22.81 -15.74 -21.55
C ILE A 217 -23.77 -14.58 -21.27
N GLY A 218 -25.02 -14.70 -21.71
CA GLY A 218 -26.04 -13.65 -21.63
C GLY A 218 -26.07 -12.74 -22.86
N PRO A 219 -26.84 -11.63 -22.80
CA PRO A 219 -26.98 -10.72 -23.94
C PRO A 219 -25.67 -9.99 -24.27
N ILE A 220 -25.13 -10.18 -25.48
CA ILE A 220 -23.90 -9.56 -25.97
C ILE A 220 -24.18 -8.65 -27.19
N PRO A 221 -23.28 -7.74 -27.60
CA PRO A 221 -23.48 -6.88 -28.76
C PRO A 221 -23.62 -7.68 -30.07
N LYS A 222 -24.52 -7.26 -30.96
CA LYS A 222 -24.65 -7.85 -32.30
C LYS A 222 -23.32 -7.75 -33.05
N GLY A 223 -22.85 -8.89 -33.57
CA GLY A 223 -21.55 -9.03 -34.24
C GLY A 223 -20.44 -9.55 -33.34
N TRP A 224 -20.68 -9.67 -32.03
CA TRP A 224 -19.79 -10.37 -31.11
C TRP A 224 -20.18 -11.85 -31.03
N GLU A 225 -19.21 -12.69 -30.69
CA GLU A 225 -19.39 -14.13 -30.55
C GLU A 225 -18.81 -14.61 -29.22
N ALA A 226 -19.57 -15.41 -28.47
CA ALA A 226 -19.08 -16.06 -27.27
C ALA A 226 -18.39 -17.37 -27.67
N ARG A 227 -17.08 -17.48 -27.40
CA ARG A 227 -16.27 -18.67 -27.69
C ARG A 227 -15.51 -19.18 -26.47
N PRO A 228 -15.25 -20.49 -26.38
CA PRO A 228 -14.27 -21.02 -25.44
C PRO A 228 -12.90 -20.37 -25.63
N LEU A 229 -12.18 -20.12 -24.54
CA LEU A 229 -10.85 -19.49 -24.57
C LEU A 229 -9.85 -20.27 -25.44
N GLU A 230 -9.96 -21.60 -25.48
CA GLU A 230 -9.14 -22.47 -26.34
C GLU A 230 -9.25 -22.12 -27.84
N ALA A 231 -10.38 -21.61 -28.30
CA ALA A 231 -10.58 -21.21 -29.69
C ALA A 231 -9.90 -19.87 -30.04
N LEU A 232 -9.37 -19.16 -29.03
CA LEU A 232 -8.71 -17.87 -29.17
C LEU A 232 -7.17 -17.97 -29.05
N MET A 233 -6.63 -19.17 -28.84
CA MET A 233 -5.20 -19.42 -28.63
C MET A 233 -4.63 -20.41 -29.64
N ILE A 234 -3.36 -20.24 -29.98
CA ILE A 234 -2.59 -21.18 -30.80
C ILE A 234 -1.85 -22.22 -29.96
N ALA A 235 -1.59 -21.91 -28.70
CA ALA A 235 -0.93 -22.83 -27.78
C ALA A 235 -1.27 -22.51 -26.31
N GLN A 236 -1.29 -23.56 -25.50
CA GLN A 236 -1.12 -23.46 -24.04
C GLN A 236 -0.06 -24.45 -23.59
N ILE A 237 0.79 -24.05 -22.66
CA ILE A 237 1.83 -24.92 -22.10
C ILE A 237 2.02 -24.63 -20.62
N GLY A 238 2.18 -25.69 -19.82
CA GLY A 238 2.56 -25.56 -18.42
C GLY A 238 3.99 -25.03 -18.27
N GLY A 239 4.25 -24.35 -17.17
CA GLY A 239 5.59 -23.84 -16.86
C GLY A 239 6.61 -24.92 -16.54
N GLY A 240 7.80 -24.48 -16.12
CA GLY A 240 8.90 -25.32 -15.67
C GLY A 240 9.66 -24.68 -14.51
N TRP A 241 10.34 -25.49 -13.70
CA TRP A 241 11.10 -24.99 -12.54
C TRP A 241 12.62 -25.02 -12.75
N GLY A 242 13.14 -26.04 -13.44
CA GLY A 242 14.58 -26.16 -13.71
C GLY A 242 15.42 -26.47 -12.48
N LYS A 243 16.74 -26.29 -12.63
CA LYS A 243 17.79 -26.55 -11.62
C LYS A 243 18.46 -25.26 -11.15
N GLU A 244 19.10 -25.29 -9.98
CA GLU A 244 19.80 -24.12 -9.41
C GLU A 244 21.13 -23.82 -10.08
N ALA A 245 21.78 -24.87 -10.59
CA ALA A 245 23.05 -24.81 -11.28
C ALA A 245 22.94 -25.61 -12.58
N PRO A 246 23.80 -25.35 -13.57
CA PRO A 246 23.88 -26.17 -14.77
C PRO A 246 24.34 -27.57 -14.38
N GLU A 247 23.52 -28.57 -14.71
CA GLU A 247 23.73 -29.98 -14.36
C GLU A 247 23.18 -30.84 -15.50
N ASP A 248 23.94 -31.87 -15.89
CA ASP A 248 23.59 -32.78 -16.99
C ASP A 248 23.21 -32.04 -18.29
N ASP A 249 21.99 -32.22 -18.77
CA ASP A 249 21.44 -31.61 -19.97
C ASP A 249 20.74 -30.25 -19.71
N HIS A 250 20.77 -29.75 -18.47
CA HIS A 250 20.20 -28.46 -18.07
C HIS A 250 21.23 -27.34 -18.22
N SER A 251 21.52 -26.96 -19.48
CA SER A 251 22.53 -25.93 -19.81
C SER A 251 21.94 -24.53 -20.03
N GLU A 252 20.65 -24.42 -20.33
CA GLU A 252 20.03 -23.16 -20.76
C GLU A 252 19.46 -22.39 -19.59
N ALA A 253 19.92 -21.16 -19.39
CA ALA A 253 19.47 -20.33 -18.29
C ALA A 253 18.23 -19.51 -18.65
N ALA A 254 17.32 -19.35 -17.69
CA ALA A 254 16.13 -18.52 -17.83
C ALA A 254 15.62 -17.99 -16.48
N TRP A 255 14.97 -16.84 -16.52
CA TRP A 255 14.17 -16.33 -15.42
C TRP A 255 12.83 -17.08 -15.33
N VAL A 256 12.42 -17.49 -14.13
CA VAL A 256 11.22 -18.33 -13.93
C VAL A 256 10.17 -17.58 -13.10
N ILE A 257 9.21 -16.93 -13.77
CA ILE A 257 8.14 -16.18 -13.11
C ILE A 257 7.19 -17.11 -12.37
N ARG A 258 7.05 -16.91 -11.06
CA ARG A 258 6.12 -17.62 -10.16
C ARG A 258 4.83 -16.83 -9.99
N GLY A 259 3.78 -17.49 -9.49
CA GLY A 259 2.55 -16.80 -9.07
C GLY A 259 2.81 -15.72 -8.02
N THR A 260 3.71 -15.98 -7.06
CA THR A 260 4.11 -15.00 -6.02
C THR A 260 4.78 -13.76 -6.57
N ASP A 261 5.37 -13.85 -7.76
CA ASP A 261 6.01 -12.70 -8.42
C ASP A 261 4.98 -11.81 -9.12
N ILE A 262 3.68 -12.16 -9.05
CA ILE A 262 2.55 -11.43 -9.63
C ILE A 262 1.58 -10.99 -8.52
N PRO A 263 2.01 -10.24 -7.48
CA PRO A 263 1.23 -10.04 -6.25
C PRO A 263 -0.18 -9.49 -6.50
N ASP A 264 -0.32 -8.52 -7.41
CA ASP A 264 -1.61 -7.86 -7.72
C ASP A 264 -2.25 -8.34 -9.03
N GLY A 265 -1.77 -9.45 -9.62
CA GLY A 265 -2.34 -10.02 -10.85
C GLY A 265 -2.16 -9.15 -12.11
N ARG A 266 -1.13 -8.28 -12.13
CA ARG A 266 -0.89 -7.29 -13.21
C ARG A 266 0.56 -6.97 -13.49
N ARG A 267 1.38 -6.92 -12.43
CA ARG A 267 2.78 -6.54 -12.49
C ARG A 267 3.63 -7.69 -12.00
N CYS A 268 4.80 -7.85 -12.62
CA CYS A 268 5.82 -8.76 -12.14
C CYS A 268 6.80 -8.02 -11.24
N GLN A 269 7.06 -8.54 -10.05
CA GLN A 269 8.16 -8.11 -9.20
C GLN A 269 9.44 -8.81 -9.64
N VAL A 270 10.14 -8.20 -10.60
CA VAL A 270 11.31 -8.78 -11.28
C VAL A 270 12.48 -9.09 -10.32
N SER A 271 12.64 -8.30 -9.25
CA SER A 271 13.77 -8.41 -8.30
C SER A 271 13.92 -9.77 -7.64
N ASP A 272 12.81 -10.48 -7.46
CA ASP A 272 12.76 -11.72 -6.66
C ASP A 272 12.53 -12.96 -7.52
N VAL A 273 12.48 -12.80 -8.85
CA VAL A 273 12.25 -13.90 -9.80
C VAL A 273 13.49 -14.79 -9.82
N PRO A 274 13.35 -16.11 -9.62
CA PRO A 274 14.49 -17.02 -9.63
C PRO A 274 15.09 -17.19 -11.02
N TYR A 275 16.42 -17.30 -11.06
CA TYR A 275 17.19 -17.69 -12.23
C TYR A 275 17.52 -19.18 -12.17
N ARG A 276 17.17 -19.94 -13.21
CA ARG A 276 17.24 -21.41 -13.20
C ARG A 276 17.75 -21.95 -14.54
N TYR A 277 18.25 -23.18 -14.51
CA TYR A 277 18.78 -23.89 -15.67
C TYR A 277 17.81 -24.97 -16.17
N HIS A 278 17.67 -25.05 -17.48
CA HIS A 278 16.69 -25.86 -18.19
C HIS A 278 17.35 -26.62 -19.34
N THR A 279 16.73 -27.72 -19.76
CA THR A 279 17.12 -28.38 -21.00
C THR A 279 16.75 -27.52 -22.21
N VAL A 280 17.50 -27.66 -23.31
CA VAL A 280 17.25 -26.93 -24.56
C VAL A 280 15.81 -27.09 -25.04
N SER A 281 15.25 -28.30 -24.97
CA SER A 281 13.86 -28.58 -25.36
C SER A 281 12.85 -27.92 -24.42
N ASN A 282 13.13 -27.93 -23.11
CA ASN A 282 12.26 -27.30 -22.12
C ASN A 282 12.16 -25.79 -22.34
N LEU A 283 13.30 -25.11 -22.49
CA LEU A 283 13.33 -23.67 -22.68
C LEU A 283 12.70 -23.28 -24.03
N ARG A 284 13.06 -23.97 -25.13
CA ARG A 284 12.54 -23.68 -26.47
C ARG A 284 11.01 -23.71 -26.54
N SER A 285 10.36 -24.63 -25.83
CA SER A 285 8.89 -24.78 -25.85
C SER A 285 8.15 -23.84 -24.90
N ARG A 286 8.81 -23.36 -23.84
CA ARG A 286 8.19 -22.59 -22.74
C ARG A 286 8.57 -21.13 -22.69
N ARG A 287 9.57 -20.72 -23.48
CA ARG A 287 10.02 -19.33 -23.55
C ARG A 287 8.82 -18.41 -23.83
N LEU A 288 8.68 -17.40 -22.97
CA LEU A 288 7.67 -16.37 -23.12
C LEU A 288 8.04 -15.45 -24.27
N GLU A 289 7.02 -15.06 -25.01
CA GLU A 289 7.13 -14.09 -26.08
C GLU A 289 6.16 -12.94 -25.84
N ARG A 290 6.45 -11.79 -26.47
CA ARG A 290 5.55 -10.64 -26.43
C ARG A 290 4.14 -11.06 -26.87
N GLY A 291 3.14 -10.76 -26.06
CA GLY A 291 1.75 -11.10 -26.30
C GLY A 291 1.30 -12.42 -25.67
N ASP A 292 2.21 -13.19 -25.08
CA ASP A 292 1.81 -14.31 -24.22
C ASP A 292 1.12 -13.80 -22.95
N ILE A 293 0.30 -14.66 -22.36
CA ILE A 293 -0.37 -14.44 -21.08
C ILE A 293 0.06 -15.54 -20.13
N ILE A 294 0.62 -15.18 -18.98
CA ILE A 294 0.85 -16.11 -17.89
C ILE A 294 -0.43 -16.17 -17.06
N PHE A 295 -0.87 -17.37 -16.71
CA PHE A 295 -2.03 -17.59 -15.87
C PHE A 295 -1.68 -18.56 -14.74
N GLU A 296 -1.88 -18.15 -13.49
CA GLU A 296 -1.67 -19.01 -12.33
C GLU A 296 -2.84 -20.00 -12.20
N VAL A 297 -2.52 -21.28 -12.25
CA VAL A 297 -3.51 -22.37 -12.20
C VAL A 297 -3.63 -23.02 -10.83
N SER A 298 -2.67 -22.84 -9.93
CA SER A 298 -2.73 -23.37 -8.57
C SER A 298 -1.96 -22.49 -7.57
N GLY A 299 -2.53 -22.26 -6.39
CA GLY A 299 -1.87 -21.52 -5.32
C GLY A 299 -0.84 -22.41 -4.63
N GLY A 300 0.34 -21.87 -4.32
CA GLY A 300 1.43 -22.65 -3.70
C GLY A 300 1.14 -23.10 -2.26
N SER A 301 0.09 -22.56 -1.63
CA SER A 301 -0.28 -22.80 -0.23
C SER A 301 -1.81 -22.81 -0.03
N LYS A 302 -2.30 -23.51 1.01
CA LYS A 302 -3.72 -23.44 1.42
C LYS A 302 -4.10 -21.99 1.73
N GLY A 303 -5.14 -21.48 1.06
CA GLY A 303 -5.67 -20.13 1.25
C GLY A 303 -5.10 -19.05 0.32
N GLN A 304 -4.15 -19.38 -0.57
CA GLN A 304 -3.74 -18.44 -1.61
C GLN A 304 -4.78 -18.38 -2.76
N PRO A 305 -5.22 -17.18 -3.16
CA PRO A 305 -6.11 -17.03 -4.31
C PRO A 305 -5.39 -17.45 -5.59
N VAL A 306 -6.11 -18.17 -6.47
CA VAL A 306 -5.67 -18.56 -7.81
C VAL A 306 -6.22 -17.62 -8.87
N GLY A 307 -5.69 -17.70 -10.10
CA GLY A 307 -6.20 -16.92 -11.23
C GLY A 307 -5.52 -15.55 -11.41
N ARG A 308 -4.33 -15.36 -10.84
CA ARG A 308 -3.47 -14.24 -11.21
C ARG A 308 -3.05 -14.38 -12.66
N ALA A 309 -3.11 -13.28 -13.41
CA ALA A 309 -2.70 -13.24 -14.80
C ALA A 309 -1.61 -12.19 -15.01
N LEU A 310 -0.71 -12.39 -15.96
CA LEU A 310 0.29 -11.41 -16.34
C LEU A 310 0.41 -11.36 -17.86
N PHE A 311 0.27 -10.15 -18.43
CA PHE A 311 0.52 -9.91 -19.83
C PHE A 311 2.02 -9.77 -20.10
N VAL A 312 2.55 -10.54 -21.04
CA VAL A 312 3.97 -10.48 -21.44
C VAL A 312 4.16 -9.35 -22.44
N SER A 313 4.53 -8.18 -21.96
CA SER A 313 4.88 -7.03 -22.79
C SER A 313 6.37 -7.03 -23.18
N THR A 314 6.74 -6.23 -24.18
CA THR A 314 8.15 -5.99 -24.51
C THR A 314 8.92 -5.42 -23.32
N GLN A 315 8.30 -4.49 -22.57
CA GLN A 315 8.91 -3.88 -21.39
C GLN A 315 9.18 -4.89 -20.29
N LEU A 316 8.29 -5.86 -20.08
CA LEU A 316 8.51 -6.93 -19.11
C LEU A 316 9.74 -7.76 -19.51
N LEU A 317 9.83 -8.19 -20.76
CA LEU A 317 10.97 -8.97 -21.25
C LEU A 317 12.29 -8.19 -21.15
N LEU A 318 12.27 -6.89 -21.46
CA LEU A 318 13.43 -6.01 -21.31
C LEU A 318 13.86 -5.82 -19.85
N ALA A 319 12.92 -5.88 -18.90
CA ALA A 319 13.25 -5.79 -17.47
C ALA A 319 14.11 -6.98 -16.97
N PHE A 320 14.09 -8.10 -17.69
CA PHE A 320 14.96 -9.26 -17.47
C PHE A 320 16.26 -9.21 -18.28
N GLY A 321 16.68 -8.02 -18.73
CA GLY A 321 17.95 -7.85 -19.45
C GLY A 321 17.97 -8.43 -20.86
N GLY A 322 16.81 -8.80 -21.42
CA GLY A 322 16.72 -9.46 -22.73
C GLY A 322 17.03 -10.96 -22.71
N GLU A 323 17.19 -11.54 -21.51
CA GLU A 323 17.39 -12.97 -21.33
C GLU A 323 16.09 -13.77 -21.49
N SER A 324 16.20 -15.09 -21.58
CA SER A 324 15.02 -15.95 -21.71
C SER A 324 14.21 -15.95 -20.42
N VAL A 325 12.88 -15.90 -20.57
CA VAL A 325 11.93 -15.92 -19.45
C VAL A 325 10.92 -17.04 -19.68
N ILE A 326 10.58 -17.79 -18.64
CA ILE A 326 9.50 -18.77 -18.60
C ILE A 326 8.60 -18.54 -17.39
N CYS A 327 7.48 -19.26 -17.30
CA CYS A 327 6.67 -19.32 -16.08
C CYS A 327 6.93 -20.62 -15.30
N ALA A 328 6.68 -20.59 -13.99
CA ALA A 328 6.84 -21.73 -13.09
C ALA A 328 5.77 -22.81 -13.32
N SER A 329 6.01 -24.03 -12.83
CA SER A 329 5.12 -25.20 -13.02
C SER A 329 3.66 -25.00 -12.58
N PHE A 330 3.40 -24.09 -11.64
CA PHE A 330 2.05 -23.74 -11.15
C PHE A 330 1.36 -22.64 -11.99
N CYS A 331 2.02 -22.21 -13.07
CA CYS A 331 1.52 -21.28 -14.05
C CYS A 331 1.40 -21.97 -15.41
N LYS A 332 0.55 -21.41 -16.26
CA LYS A 332 0.46 -21.74 -17.68
C LYS A 332 0.83 -20.52 -18.50
N ARG A 333 1.55 -20.75 -19.59
CA ARG A 333 1.67 -19.81 -20.71
C ARG A 333 0.53 -20.08 -21.68
N ILE A 334 -0.21 -19.02 -21.99
CA ILE A 334 -1.25 -18.99 -23.02
C ILE A 334 -0.72 -18.10 -24.14
N SER A 335 -0.73 -18.62 -25.36
CA SER A 335 -0.32 -17.89 -26.56
C SER A 335 -1.55 -17.62 -27.42
N PRO A 336 -2.08 -16.38 -27.43
CA PRO A 336 -3.23 -16.02 -28.25
C PRO A 336 -2.95 -16.18 -29.75
N ASP A 337 -3.97 -16.41 -30.57
CA ASP A 337 -3.87 -16.27 -32.04
C ASP A 337 -3.77 -14.78 -32.39
N ARG A 338 -2.52 -14.30 -32.47
CA ARG A 338 -2.20 -12.86 -32.60
C ARG A 338 -2.53 -12.30 -33.99
N GLU A 339 -2.76 -13.16 -34.99
CA GLU A 339 -3.20 -12.72 -36.32
C GLU A 339 -4.69 -12.36 -36.32
N LYS A 340 -5.47 -13.00 -35.44
CA LYS A 340 -6.92 -12.79 -35.35
C LYS A 340 -7.36 -11.94 -34.17
N TYR A 341 -6.63 -11.98 -33.06
CA TYR A 341 -7.06 -11.39 -31.79
C TYR A 341 -5.96 -10.52 -31.15
N GLY A 342 -6.37 -9.39 -30.60
CA GLY A 342 -5.49 -8.57 -29.76
C GLY A 342 -5.19 -9.27 -28.44
N SER A 343 -3.91 -9.54 -28.17
CA SER A 343 -3.48 -10.26 -26.97
C SER A 343 -3.75 -9.47 -25.69
N GLU A 344 -3.60 -8.14 -25.74
CA GLU A 344 -3.94 -7.24 -24.63
C GLU A 344 -5.44 -7.30 -24.29
N LEU A 345 -6.30 -7.32 -25.31
CA LEU A 345 -7.74 -7.43 -25.11
C LEU A 345 -8.10 -8.78 -24.46
N LEU A 346 -7.50 -9.86 -24.95
CA LEU A 346 -7.73 -11.18 -24.38
C LEU A 346 -7.26 -11.23 -22.91
N TYR A 347 -6.10 -10.66 -22.61
CA TYR A 347 -5.62 -10.50 -21.23
C TYR A 347 -6.60 -9.75 -20.33
N LEU A 348 -7.17 -8.64 -20.80
CA LEU A 348 -8.16 -7.87 -20.04
C LEU A 348 -9.43 -8.68 -19.77
N ILE A 349 -9.88 -9.49 -20.74
CA ILE A 349 -11.05 -10.35 -20.56
C ILE A 349 -10.77 -11.46 -19.53
N VAL A 350 -9.64 -12.16 -19.63
CA VAL A 350 -9.34 -13.31 -18.75
C VAL A 350 -8.87 -12.92 -17.35
N SER A 351 -8.28 -11.73 -17.18
CA SER A 351 -7.82 -11.28 -15.87
C SER A 351 -8.95 -10.86 -14.94
N GLY A 352 -10.14 -10.55 -15.49
CA GLY A 352 -11.36 -10.23 -14.73
C GLY A 352 -11.23 -9.07 -13.73
N ARG A 353 -10.11 -8.35 -13.75
CA ARG A 353 -9.70 -7.36 -12.77
C ARG A 353 -9.09 -6.18 -13.50
N LEU A 354 -9.85 -5.09 -13.58
CA LEU A 354 -9.31 -3.72 -13.57
C LEU A 354 -9.36 -3.09 -12.19
#